data_AF-A0A7C4CNT6-F1
#
_entry.id   AF-A0A7C4CNT6-F1
#
_cell.length_a   1.000
_cell.length_b   1.000
_cell.length_c   1.000
_cell.angle_alpha   90.00
_cell.angle_beta   90.00
_cell.angle_gamma   90.00
#
_symmetry.space_group_name_H-M   'P 1'
#
loop_
_entity.id
_entity.type
_entity.pdbx_description
1 polymer ?
#
loop_
_entity_poly.entity_id
_entity_poly.type
_entity_poly.pdbx_seq_one_letter_code
_entity_poly.pdbx_strand_id
1 'polypeptide(L)'
;MHGSRHHRCGCWHECPERGWIQFLIMRVLYEKPMHGYQLLEEIEERSCGCHRLEPGSMYTLLRRMEERGLLESQWEKVEGGPDRRV
;
A
#
# COMPACT_ATOMS: atom_id res chain seq x y z
N MET A 1 -14.72 14.05 -26.67
CA MET A 1 -15.15 13.01 -25.71
C MET A 1 -14.05 11.96 -25.66
N HIS A 2 -13.18 12.01 -24.64
CA HIS A 2 -11.98 11.18 -24.58
C HIS A 2 -12.27 9.89 -23.83
N GLY A 3 -12.50 8.81 -24.58
CA GLY A 3 -12.57 7.45 -24.07
C GLY A 3 -11.21 6.76 -24.13
N SER A 4 -10.87 6.15 -23.00
CA SER A 4 -10.14 4.88 -22.90
C SER A 4 -8.73 4.79 -23.48
N ARG A 5 -7.71 4.91 -22.62
CA ARG A 5 -6.39 4.29 -22.84
C ARG A 5 -5.90 3.59 -21.57
N HIS A 6 -6.44 2.39 -21.34
CA HIS A 6 -5.76 1.38 -20.52
C HIS A 6 -4.60 0.80 -21.34
N HIS A 7 -3.40 1.32 -21.12
CA HIS A 7 -2.17 0.68 -21.59
C HIS A 7 -1.91 -0.55 -20.73
N ARG A 8 -2.24 -1.71 -21.30
CA ARG A 8 -1.75 -3.05 -20.92
C ARG A 8 -0.22 -3.02 -20.92
N CYS A 9 0.40 -3.19 -19.76
CA CYS A 9 1.75 -3.73 -19.68
C CYS A 9 1.63 -5.25 -19.48
N GLY A 10 2.21 -6.01 -20.41
CA GLY A 10 2.11 -7.47 -20.47
C GLY A 10 3.24 -8.15 -19.72
N CYS A 11 3.04 -8.43 -18.44
CA CYS A 11 3.80 -9.42 -17.67
C CYS A 11 2.78 -10.30 -16.93
N TRP A 12 2.25 -11.29 -17.64
CA TRP A 12 1.18 -12.21 -17.19
C TRP A 12 1.71 -13.60 -16.86
N HIS A 13 2.90 -13.72 -16.28
CA HIS A 13 3.34 -14.98 -15.68
C HIS A 13 3.25 -14.86 -14.16
N GLU A 14 2.20 -15.47 -13.60
CA GLU A 14 2.00 -15.82 -12.19
C GLU A 14 2.65 -14.86 -11.18
N CYS A 15 2.15 -13.63 -11.10
CA CYS A 15 2.51 -12.73 -10.01
C CYS A 15 1.78 -13.22 -8.74
N PRO A 16 2.47 -13.72 -7.69
CA PRO A 16 1.82 -14.38 -6.56
C PRO A 16 0.89 -13.38 -5.84
N GLU A 17 -0.42 -13.57 -6.08
CA GLU A 17 -1.45 -12.53 -6.17
C GLU A 17 -1.72 -11.73 -4.87
N ARG A 18 -1.11 -12.10 -3.75
CA ARG A 18 -1.32 -11.47 -2.43
C ARG A 18 -0.07 -11.41 -1.55
N GLY A 19 0.85 -12.35 -1.72
CA GLY A 19 2.04 -12.44 -0.86
C GLY A 19 3.09 -11.37 -1.19
N TRP A 20 3.30 -11.10 -2.48
CA TRP A 20 4.31 -10.12 -2.90
C TRP A 20 3.98 -8.70 -2.46
N ILE A 21 2.70 -8.32 -2.52
CA ILE A 21 2.28 -7.00 -2.05
C ILE A 21 2.43 -6.86 -0.53
N GLN A 22 2.09 -7.90 0.25
CA GLN A 22 2.31 -7.91 1.70
C GLN A 22 3.79 -7.74 2.02
N PHE A 23 4.66 -8.43 1.28
CA PHE A 23 6.11 -8.29 1.43
C PHE A 23 6.60 -6.89 1.08
N LEU A 24 6.11 -6.30 0.00
CA LEU A 24 6.44 -4.93 -0.40
C LEU A 24 6.02 -3.92 0.68
N ILE A 25 4.81 -4.06 1.22
CA ILE A 25 4.30 -3.24 2.33
C ILE A 25 5.24 -3.34 3.54
N MET A 26 5.57 -4.57 3.95
CA MET A 26 6.48 -4.78 5.08
C MET A 26 7.85 -4.18 4.83
N ARG A 27 8.39 -4.33 3.62
CA ARG A 27 9.68 -3.75 3.23
C ARG A 27 9.66 -2.22 3.35
N VAL A 28 8.64 -1.57 2.82
CA VAL A 28 8.51 -0.10 2.86
C VAL A 28 8.39 0.38 4.30
N LEU A 29 7.52 -0.25 5.10
CA LEU A 29 7.33 0.10 6.51
C LEU A 29 8.56 -0.20 7.38
N TYR A 30 9.36 -1.21 7.01
CA TYR A 30 10.63 -1.51 7.67
C TYR A 30 11.69 -0.43 7.43
N GLU A 31 11.70 0.20 6.24
CA GLU A 31 12.61 1.31 5.94
C GLU A 31 12.20 2.57 6.71
N LYS A 32 10.90 2.87 6.76
CA LYS A 32 10.36 4.00 7.53
C LYS A 32 8.87 3.79 7.83
N PRO A 33 8.39 4.08 9.06
CA PRO A 33 6.96 4.17 9.33
C PRO A 33 6.33 5.25 8.45
N MET A 34 5.23 4.92 7.77
CA MET A 34 4.56 5.83 6.84
C MET A 34 3.05 5.81 7.07
N HIS A 35 2.41 6.96 6.91
CA HIS A 35 0.96 7.01 6.88
C HIS A 35 0.41 6.22 5.68
N GLY A 36 -0.79 5.65 5.82
CA GLY A 36 -1.38 4.78 4.80
C GLY A 36 -1.51 5.40 3.40
N TYR A 37 -1.65 6.73 3.30
CA TYR A 37 -1.67 7.43 2.00
C TYR A 37 -0.27 7.54 1.38
N GLN A 38 0.75 7.89 2.17
CA GLN A 38 2.14 7.92 1.70
C GLN A 38 2.63 6.53 1.30
N LEU A 39 2.23 5.52 2.07
CA LEU A 39 2.52 4.11 1.77
C LEU A 39 1.91 3.70 0.42
N LEU A 40 0.72 4.18 0.09
CA LEU A 40 0.08 3.91 -1.20
C LEU A 40 0.89 4.49 -2.36
N GLU A 41 1.30 5.76 -2.27
CA GLU A 41 2.11 6.43 -3.29
C GLU A 41 3.46 5.71 -3.49
N GLU A 42 4.17 5.40 -2.40
CA GLU A 42 5.45 4.69 -2.45
C GLU A 42 5.33 3.29 -3.09
N ILE A 43 4.24 2.57 -2.81
CA ILE A 43 3.97 1.25 -3.38
C ILE A 43 3.67 1.35 -4.88
N GLU A 44 2.88 2.34 -5.31
CA GLU A 44 2.60 2.56 -6.74
C GLU A 44 3.87 2.90 -7.52
N GLU A 45 4.73 3.75 -6.94
CA GLU A 45 6.04 4.09 -7.52
C GLU A 45 6.96 2.88 -7.62
N ARG A 46 7.12 2.11 -6.53
CA ARG A 46 8.00 0.92 -6.48
C ARG A 46 7.49 -0.24 -7.32
N SER A 47 6.17 -0.35 -7.52
CA SER A 47 5.56 -1.37 -8.38
C SER A 47 5.57 -0.99 -9.87
N CYS A 48 6.15 0.16 -10.24
CA CYS A 48 6.19 0.68 -11.60
C CYS A 48 4.81 0.73 -12.27
N GLY A 49 3.74 0.97 -11.48
CA GLY A 49 2.36 0.95 -11.95
C GLY A 49 1.81 -0.42 -12.37
N CYS A 50 2.54 -1.53 -12.10
CA CYS A 50 2.07 -2.88 -12.39
C CYS A 50 0.91 -3.29 -11.48
N HIS A 51 0.82 -2.71 -10.28
CA HIS A 51 -0.28 -2.91 -9.35
C HIS A 51 -0.93 -1.57 -9.01
N ARG A 52 -2.02 -1.25 -9.72
CA ARG A 52 -2.89 -0.14 -9.37
C ARG A 52 -3.83 -0.59 -8.26
N LEU A 53 -3.39 -0.51 -7.01
CA LEU A 53 -4.21 -0.89 -5.87
C LEU A 53 -5.23 0.21 -5.60
N GLU A 54 -6.51 -0.14 -5.58
CA GLU A 54 -7.50 0.80 -5.09
C GLU A 54 -7.26 1.10 -3.60
N PRO A 55 -7.33 2.36 -3.17
CA PRO A 55 -7.11 2.74 -1.78
C PRO A 55 -7.91 1.89 -0.78
N GLY A 56 -9.17 1.58 -1.11
CA GLY A 56 -10.03 0.74 -0.26
C GLY A 56 -9.52 -0.70 -0.09
N SER A 57 -8.94 -1.28 -1.14
CA SER A 57 -8.32 -2.61 -1.09
C SER A 57 -7.03 -2.59 -0.27
N MET A 58 -6.25 -1.51 -0.35
CA MET A 58 -5.03 -1.33 0.43
C MET A 58 -5.32 -1.25 1.93
N TYR A 59 -6.28 -0.42 2.36
CA TYR A 59 -6.64 -0.31 3.78
C TYR A 59 -7.24 -1.62 4.33
N THR A 60 -8.00 -2.35 3.50
CA THR A 60 -8.49 -3.69 3.86
C THR A 60 -7.35 -4.69 4.04
N LEU A 61 -6.32 -4.61 3.19
CA LEU A 61 -5.14 -5.45 3.29
C LEU A 61 -4.32 -5.12 4.55
N LEU A 62 -4.07 -3.83 4.82
CA LEU A 62 -3.38 -3.37 6.04
C LEU A 62 -4.09 -3.85 7.30
N ARG A 63 -5.42 -3.69 7.37
CA ARG A 63 -6.22 -4.16 8.50
C ARG A 63 -6.08 -5.66 8.70
N ARG A 64 -6.12 -6.46 7.62
CA ARG A 64 -5.92 -7.91 7.70
C ARG A 64 -4.50 -8.28 8.14
N MET A 65 -3.50 -7.51 7.74
CA MET A 65 -2.11 -7.72 8.18
C MET A 65 -1.96 -7.42 9.67
N GLU A 66 -2.59 -6.35 10.16
CA GLU A 66 -2.65 -6.01 11.58
C GLU A 66 -3.42 -7.06 12.41
N GLU A 67 -4.59 -7.51 11.93
CA GLU A 67 -5.38 -8.59 12.56
C GLU A 67 -4.60 -9.92 12.63
N ARG A 68 -3.65 -10.13 11.72
CA ARG A 68 -2.74 -11.30 11.71
C ARG A 68 -1.45 -11.08 12.50
N GLY A 69 -1.24 -9.92 13.11
CA GLY A 69 -0.03 -9.58 13.86
C GLY A 69 1.21 -9.38 12.99
N LEU A 70 1.04 -9.10 11.70
CA LEU A 70 2.16 -8.82 10.78
C LEU A 70 2.59 -7.35 10.79
N LEU A 71 1.70 -6.46 11.24
CA LEU A 71 1.91 -5.02 11.36
C LEU A 71 1.29 -4.54 12.68
N GLU A 72 1.85 -3.49 13.24
CA GLU A 72 1.26 -2.75 14.35
C GLU A 72 1.10 -1.29 13.92
N SER A 73 -0.04 -0.70 14.24
CA SER A 73 -0.24 0.73 14.07
C SER A 73 0.05 1.47 15.37
N GLN A 74 0.56 2.69 15.25
CA GLN A 74 0.80 3.56 16.38
C GLN A 74 0.04 4.88 16.19
N TRP A 75 -0.32 5.51 17.29
CA TRP A 75 -0.88 6.85 17.27
C TRP A 75 0.26 7.84 17.45
N GLU A 76 0.57 8.57 16.39
CA GLU A 76 1.53 9.68 16.42
C GLU A 76 0.80 10.95 16.86
N LYS A 77 1.28 11.53 17.96
CA LYS A 77 0.83 12.85 18.43
C LYS A 77 1.48 13.92 17.59
N VAL A 78 0.68 14.61 16.78
CA VAL A 78 1.14 15.75 16.01
C VAL A 78 1.00 17.01 16.87
N GLU A 79 2.07 17.76 17.07
CA GLU A 79 1.99 19.03 17.80
C GLU A 79 1.02 19.99 17.09
N GLY A 80 -0.05 20.38 17.79
CA GLY A 80 -1.04 21.34 17.29
C GLY A 80 -2.16 20.75 16.43
N GLY A 81 -2.33 19.43 16.35
CA GLY A 81 -3.39 18.79 15.57
C GLY A 81 -3.97 17.52 16.21
N PRO A 82 -5.04 16.94 15.63
CA PRO A 82 -5.59 15.66 16.08
C PRO A 82 -4.58 14.52 15.86
N ASP A 83 -4.57 13.55 16.77
CA ASP A 83 -3.74 12.35 16.71
C ASP A 83 -3.91 11.64 15.35
N ARG A 84 -2.79 11.20 14.77
CA ARG A 84 -2.77 10.52 13.47
C ARG A 84 -2.28 9.09 13.65
N ARG A 85 -2.92 8.15 12.97
CA ARG A 85 -2.49 6.76 12.96
C ARG A 85 -1.39 6.57 11.92
N VAL A 86 -0.27 5.98 12.33
CA VAL A 86 0.86 5.52 11.52
C VAL A 86 0.96 4.00 11.57
#